data_AF-A0A2S8BN44-F1
#
_entry.id   AF-A0A2S8BN44-F1
#
_cell.length_a   1.000
_cell.length_b   1.000
_cell.length_c   1.000
_cell.angle_alpha   90.00
_cell.angle_beta   90.00
_cell.angle_gamma   90.00
#
_symmetry.space_group_name_H-M   'P 1'
#
loop_
_entity.id
_entity.type
_entity.pdbx_description
1 polymer ?
#
loop_
_entity_poly.entity_id
_entity_poly.type
_entity_poly.pdbx_seq_one_letter_code
_entity_poly.pdbx_strand_id
1 'polypeptide(L)'
;MSSDLQHSTTRTPVSGFDPHDPSLANRQHEILTDLLERCPVSWSEQHGGFWSLTKFDDIVAAARDYETYTVEQGVIVPSLGASTPIPPARWIRRPTRSTAKSCCPSSPPKPCSPMRTPSGRLCGRPSPTSPTVMFMARVVTKDTVLGDVALAAGDRVLVHLASANRDSAKFEDPNHLRFDLHRGGHAGFGLGIHRCVGSNLAPVQIELAWDELLQRMTAFRLVPGAEIEYATGQVHGPERMPITFERLT
;
A
#
# COMPACT_ATOMS: atom_id res chain seq x y z
N MET A 1 -30.67 6.59 -31.59
CA MET A 1 -29.37 6.65 -32.28
C MET A 1 -28.32 6.26 -31.25
N SER A 2 -27.96 4.97 -31.24
CA SER A 2 -26.99 4.39 -30.30
C SER A 2 -25.60 4.76 -30.80
N SER A 3 -24.85 5.51 -30.01
CA SER A 3 -23.46 5.84 -30.31
C SER A 3 -22.61 4.64 -29.91
N ASP A 4 -22.22 3.84 -30.88
CA ASP A 4 -21.24 2.77 -30.72
C ASP A 4 -19.91 3.37 -30.25
N LEU A 5 -19.59 3.19 -28.97
CA LEU A 5 -18.23 3.37 -28.46
C LEU A 5 -17.39 2.25 -29.08
N GLN A 6 -16.61 2.58 -30.10
CA GLN A 6 -15.61 1.68 -30.64
C GLN A 6 -14.59 1.40 -29.53
N HIS A 7 -14.64 0.20 -28.93
CA HIS A 7 -13.59 -0.30 -28.03
C HIS A 7 -12.28 -0.37 -28.80
N SER A 8 -11.43 0.64 -28.64
CA SER A 8 -10.03 0.52 -29.03
C SER A 8 -9.42 -0.62 -28.22
N THR A 9 -9.10 -1.73 -28.89
CA THR A 9 -8.47 -2.92 -28.29
C THR A 9 -6.99 -2.69 -27.96
N THR A 10 -6.42 -1.58 -28.41
CA THR A 10 -5.01 -1.24 -28.19
C THR A 10 -4.84 -0.56 -26.83
N ARG A 11 -4.27 -1.30 -25.89
CA ARG A 11 -3.92 -0.79 -24.56
C ARG A 11 -2.55 -0.12 -24.63
N THR A 12 -2.48 1.17 -24.34
CA THR A 12 -1.28 1.99 -24.48
C THR A 12 -1.31 3.10 -23.42
N PRO A 13 -0.16 3.51 -22.83
CA PRO A 13 1.20 3.02 -23.07
C PRO A 13 1.45 1.62 -22.49
N VAL A 14 2.37 0.86 -23.10
CA VAL A 14 2.77 -0.49 -22.62
C VAL A 14 4.07 -0.40 -21.83
N SER A 15 4.17 -1.18 -20.75
CA SER A 15 5.33 -1.34 -19.88
C SER A 15 5.65 -2.82 -19.69
N GLY A 16 6.93 -3.15 -19.48
CA GLY A 16 7.36 -4.52 -19.20
C GLY A 16 7.25 -4.94 -17.72
N PHE A 17 6.47 -4.23 -16.90
CA PHE A 17 6.43 -4.47 -15.46
C PHE A 17 5.83 -5.84 -15.13
N ASP A 18 6.57 -6.65 -14.37
CA ASP A 18 6.10 -7.91 -13.80
C ASP A 18 6.26 -7.86 -12.26
N PRO A 19 5.17 -7.91 -11.48
CA PRO A 19 5.26 -7.89 -10.01
C PRO A 19 6.01 -9.10 -9.41
N HIS A 20 6.19 -10.18 -10.17
CA HIS A 20 6.82 -11.43 -9.74
C HIS A 20 8.21 -11.66 -10.32
N ASP A 21 8.72 -10.77 -11.17
CA ASP A 21 10.07 -10.92 -11.73
C ASP A 21 11.12 -10.91 -10.60
N PRO A 22 11.89 -12.02 -10.42
CA PRO A 22 12.94 -12.14 -9.42
C PRO A 22 13.96 -11.00 -9.44
N SER A 23 14.22 -10.43 -10.61
CA SER A 23 15.17 -9.31 -10.77
C SER A 23 14.70 -8.04 -10.06
N LEU A 24 13.42 -7.95 -9.70
CA LEU A 24 12.84 -6.80 -9.00
C LEU A 24 13.00 -6.86 -7.49
N ALA A 25 13.30 -8.02 -6.89
CA ALA A 25 13.25 -8.21 -5.43
C ALA A 25 13.89 -7.06 -4.63
N ASN A 26 15.06 -6.60 -5.09
CA ASN A 26 15.85 -5.55 -4.44
C ASN A 26 15.68 -4.16 -5.09
N ARG A 27 14.92 -4.06 -6.18
CA ARG A 27 14.82 -2.87 -7.04
C ARG A 27 13.40 -2.36 -7.25
N GLN A 28 12.43 -2.90 -6.50
CA GLN A 28 11.01 -2.57 -6.67
C GLN A 28 10.77 -1.05 -6.59
N HIS A 29 11.44 -0.32 -5.69
CA HIS A 29 11.27 1.13 -5.57
C HIS A 29 11.85 1.93 -6.74
N GLU A 30 12.99 1.50 -7.29
CA GLU A 30 13.60 2.16 -8.46
C GLU A 30 12.66 2.07 -9.66
N ILE A 31 12.12 0.88 -9.90
CA ILE A 31 11.24 0.62 -11.05
C ILE A 31 9.90 1.34 -10.90
N LEU A 32 9.34 1.38 -9.70
CA LEU A 32 8.09 2.11 -9.46
C LEU A 32 8.27 3.63 -9.58
N THR A 33 9.45 4.15 -9.26
CA THR A 33 9.79 5.56 -9.49
C THR A 33 9.90 5.84 -10.99
N ASP A 34 10.58 4.97 -11.71
CA ASP A 34 10.75 5.09 -13.16
C ASP A 34 9.41 4.99 -13.93
N LEU A 35 8.51 4.08 -13.52
CA LEU A 35 7.15 4.02 -14.06
C LEU A 35 6.34 5.28 -13.74
N LEU A 36 6.45 5.80 -12.52
CA LEU A 36 5.79 7.05 -12.12
C LEU A 36 6.24 8.24 -13.00
N GLU A 37 7.52 8.33 -13.31
CA GLU A 37 8.09 9.42 -14.10
C GLU A 37 7.77 9.31 -15.60
N ARG A 38 7.80 8.08 -16.16
CA ARG A 38 7.67 7.87 -17.61
C ARG A 38 6.24 7.59 -18.06
N CYS A 39 5.56 6.67 -17.38
CA CYS A 39 4.27 6.13 -17.80
C CYS A 39 3.40 5.80 -16.57
N PRO A 40 2.82 6.82 -15.88
CA PRO A 40 2.17 6.63 -14.59
C PRO A 40 0.91 5.76 -14.61
N VAL A 41 0.33 5.60 -15.80
CA VAL A 41 -0.72 4.63 -16.13
C VAL A 41 -0.24 3.83 -17.32
N SER A 42 0.13 2.57 -17.12
CA SER A 42 0.70 1.73 -18.18
C SER A 42 0.09 0.33 -18.18
N TRP A 43 -0.06 -0.25 -19.36
CA TRP A 43 -0.46 -1.64 -19.53
C TRP A 43 0.76 -2.55 -19.42
N SER A 44 0.62 -3.68 -18.74
CA SER A 44 1.56 -4.79 -18.80
C SER A 44 0.84 -6.00 -19.39
N GLU A 45 1.49 -6.70 -20.31
CA GLU A 45 0.96 -7.92 -20.92
C GLU A 45 1.19 -9.18 -20.06
N GLN A 46 1.93 -9.04 -18.96
CA GLN A 46 2.27 -10.13 -18.05
C GLN A 46 1.02 -10.69 -17.36
N HIS A 47 1.03 -11.99 -17.07
CA HIS A 47 -0.01 -12.68 -16.27
C HIS A 47 -1.45 -12.51 -16.80
N GLY A 48 -1.62 -12.41 -18.12
CA GLY A 48 -2.93 -12.22 -18.74
C GLY A 48 -3.38 -10.76 -18.84
N GLY A 49 -2.50 -9.82 -18.50
CA GLY A 49 -2.71 -8.40 -18.74
C GLY A 49 -3.23 -7.63 -17.53
N PHE A 50 -2.65 -6.46 -17.26
CA PHE A 50 -3.14 -5.52 -16.26
C PHE A 50 -2.62 -4.10 -16.48
N TRP A 51 -3.37 -3.12 -15.99
CA TRP A 51 -2.92 -1.74 -15.86
C TRP A 51 -2.15 -1.53 -14.56
N SER A 52 -1.03 -0.82 -14.61
CA SER A 52 -0.22 -0.39 -13.47
C SER A 52 -0.49 1.09 -13.21
N LEU A 53 -0.93 1.43 -12.00
CA LEU A 53 -1.14 2.81 -11.55
C LEU A 53 -0.11 3.16 -10.49
N THR A 54 0.71 4.19 -10.76
CA THR A 54 1.81 4.60 -9.87
C THR A 54 1.58 5.97 -9.24
N LYS A 55 0.84 6.87 -9.90
CA LYS A 55 0.53 8.21 -9.36
C LYS A 55 -0.41 8.16 -8.17
N PHE A 56 -0.13 8.97 -7.14
CA PHE A 56 -0.88 8.99 -5.88
C PHE A 56 -2.38 9.25 -6.11
N ASP A 57 -2.72 10.26 -6.91
CA ASP A 57 -4.12 10.64 -7.14
C ASP A 57 -4.92 9.57 -7.88
N ASP A 58 -4.31 8.92 -8.87
CA ASP A 58 -4.92 7.84 -9.64
C ASP A 58 -5.16 6.61 -8.77
N ILE A 59 -4.18 6.27 -7.92
CA ILE A 59 -4.28 5.21 -6.92
C ILE A 59 -5.39 5.50 -5.92
N VAL A 60 -5.48 6.74 -5.43
CA VAL A 60 -6.53 7.16 -4.48
C VAL A 60 -7.91 7.12 -5.14
N ALA A 61 -8.04 7.57 -6.38
CA ALA A 61 -9.28 7.53 -7.14
C ALA A 61 -9.77 6.08 -7.29
N ALA A 62 -8.91 5.19 -7.81
CA ALA A 62 -9.24 3.78 -7.99
C ALA A 62 -9.51 3.07 -6.66
N ALA A 63 -8.77 3.37 -5.59
CA ALA A 63 -8.97 2.71 -4.31
C ALA A 63 -10.24 3.16 -3.57
N ARG A 64 -10.78 4.35 -3.86
CA ARG A 64 -12.00 4.88 -3.23
C ARG A 64 -13.27 4.51 -3.99
N ASP A 65 -13.19 4.44 -5.32
CA ASP A 65 -14.31 4.00 -6.17
C ASP A 65 -14.37 2.48 -6.27
N TYR A 66 -14.86 1.84 -5.20
CA TYR A 66 -14.98 0.38 -5.16
C TYR A 66 -16.07 -0.18 -6.08
N GLU A 67 -16.96 0.68 -6.60
CA GLU A 67 -18.02 0.27 -7.52
C GLU A 67 -17.45 0.07 -8.92
N THR A 68 -16.55 0.96 -9.35
CA THR A 68 -15.82 0.82 -10.62
C THR A 68 -14.62 -0.12 -10.49
N TYR A 69 -13.92 -0.12 -9.35
CA TYR A 69 -12.71 -0.91 -9.12
C TYR A 69 -12.90 -1.90 -7.96
N THR A 70 -13.37 -3.11 -8.28
CA THR A 70 -13.67 -4.16 -7.29
C THR A 70 -12.46 -5.03 -6.95
N VAL A 71 -12.47 -5.68 -5.78
CA VAL A 71 -11.48 -6.71 -5.37
C VAL A 71 -12.07 -8.13 -5.39
N GLU A 72 -13.28 -8.32 -5.91
CA GLU A 72 -14.00 -9.59 -5.85
C GLU A 72 -13.22 -10.77 -6.44
N GLN A 73 -12.35 -10.51 -7.43
CA GLN A 73 -11.48 -11.50 -8.06
C GLN A 73 -10.06 -11.55 -7.45
N GLY A 74 -9.90 -11.10 -6.19
CA GLY A 74 -8.64 -11.12 -5.45
C GLY A 74 -7.82 -9.83 -5.57
N VAL A 75 -6.76 -9.77 -4.76
CA VAL A 75 -5.90 -8.58 -4.60
C VAL A 75 -4.49 -8.75 -5.18
N ILE A 76 -4.25 -9.84 -5.91
CA ILE A 76 -2.96 -10.17 -6.54
C ILE A 76 -3.13 -10.51 -8.03
N VAL A 77 -2.03 -10.45 -8.76
CA VAL A 77 -1.95 -10.79 -10.19
C VAL A 77 -0.85 -11.81 -10.42
N PRO A 78 -1.11 -12.98 -11.04
CA PRO A 78 -2.43 -13.49 -11.41
C PRO A 78 -3.29 -13.71 -10.15
N SER A 79 -4.62 -13.80 -10.30
CA SER A 79 -5.45 -14.19 -9.16
C SER A 79 -5.01 -15.59 -8.72
N LEU A 80 -4.65 -15.78 -7.45
CA LEU A 80 -4.68 -17.12 -6.87
C LEU A 80 -6.16 -17.46 -6.80
N GLY A 81 -6.67 -18.21 -7.78
CA GLY A 81 -8.09 -18.46 -8.05
C GLY A 81 -8.89 -18.83 -6.80
N ALA A 82 -9.29 -17.81 -6.04
CA ALA A 82 -10.10 -17.96 -4.87
C ALA A 82 -11.48 -18.33 -5.40
N SER A 83 -11.81 -19.62 -5.29
CA SER A 83 -13.12 -20.19 -5.58
C SER A 83 -14.24 -19.57 -4.72
N THR A 84 -13.88 -18.72 -3.75
CA THR A 84 -14.79 -17.91 -2.95
C THR A 84 -14.51 -16.43 -3.21
N PRO A 85 -15.46 -15.67 -3.79
CA PRO A 85 -15.34 -14.23 -3.92
C PRO A 85 -15.06 -13.61 -2.54
N ILE A 86 -14.13 -12.67 -2.46
CA ILE A 86 -14.01 -11.84 -1.24
C ILE A 86 -15.35 -11.13 -1.08
N PRO A 87 -16.08 -11.30 0.04
CA PRO A 87 -17.41 -10.72 0.19
C PRO A 87 -17.34 -9.20 -0.01
N PRO A 88 -18.25 -8.61 -0.82
CA PRO A 88 -18.20 -7.18 -1.08
C PRO A 88 -18.24 -6.41 0.23
N ALA A 89 -17.48 -5.32 0.36
CA ALA A 89 -17.43 -4.55 1.61
C ALA A 89 -18.82 -4.03 2.05
N ARG A 90 -19.79 -3.95 1.12
CA ARG A 90 -21.20 -3.64 1.40
C ARG A 90 -21.88 -4.62 2.38
N TRP A 91 -21.35 -5.83 2.52
CA TRP A 91 -21.82 -6.83 3.49
C TRP A 91 -21.30 -6.57 4.91
N ILE A 92 -20.22 -5.81 5.06
CA ILE A 92 -19.82 -5.21 6.34
C ILE A 92 -20.72 -3.99 6.55
N ARG A 93 -21.97 -4.24 6.96
CA ARG A 93 -22.85 -3.16 7.43
C ARG A 93 -22.11 -2.38 8.50
N ARG A 94 -21.83 -1.09 8.24
CA ARG A 94 -21.51 -0.15 9.32
C ARG A 94 -22.60 -0.35 10.39
N PRO A 95 -22.24 -0.64 11.65
CA PRO A 95 -23.23 -0.54 12.72
C PRO A 95 -23.85 0.84 12.59
N THR A 96 -25.18 0.89 12.50
CA THR A 96 -25.87 2.19 12.49
C THR A 96 -25.44 2.92 13.76
N ARG A 97 -25.22 4.23 13.67
CA ARG A 97 -24.81 5.09 14.80
C ARG A 97 -25.71 4.96 16.04
N SER A 98 -26.85 4.27 15.94
CA SER A 98 -27.81 4.06 17.02
C SER A 98 -27.34 3.07 18.09
N THR A 99 -26.54 2.04 17.75
CA THR A 99 -26.15 1.00 18.71
C THR A 99 -24.83 1.29 19.45
N ALA A 100 -24.05 2.28 19.01
CA ALA A 100 -22.77 2.65 19.65
C ALA A 100 -22.93 3.57 20.89
N LYS A 101 -24.13 4.09 21.15
CA LYS A 101 -24.37 5.00 22.28
C LYS A 101 -24.48 4.32 23.64
N SER A 102 -24.71 3.00 23.70
CA SER A 102 -24.86 2.30 24.98
C SER A 102 -23.53 1.95 25.66
N CYS A 103 -22.40 1.99 24.95
CA CYS A 103 -21.09 1.59 25.48
C CYS A 103 -20.12 2.75 25.73
N CYS A 104 -20.46 3.99 25.37
CA CYS A 104 -19.61 5.16 25.62
C CYS A 104 -20.20 6.01 26.76
N PRO A 105 -19.53 6.14 27.92
CA PRO A 105 -19.94 7.10 28.93
C PRO A 105 -19.94 8.52 28.36
N SER A 106 -20.98 9.29 28.65
CA SER A 106 -21.36 10.58 28.08
C SER A 106 -20.46 11.76 28.44
N SER A 107 -19.20 11.54 28.81
CA SER A 107 -18.28 12.62 29.11
C SER A 107 -17.63 13.16 27.83
N PRO A 108 -17.48 14.50 27.68
CA PRO A 108 -16.67 15.04 26.59
C PRO A 108 -15.26 14.46 26.66
N PRO A 109 -14.61 14.16 25.52
CA PRO A 109 -13.25 13.66 25.53
C PRO A 109 -12.39 14.70 26.26
N LYS A 110 -11.83 14.32 27.41
CA LYS A 110 -10.74 15.10 28.00
C LYS A 110 -9.65 15.21 26.93
N PRO A 111 -9.03 16.37 26.73
CA PRO A 111 -7.85 16.44 25.88
C PRO A 111 -6.87 15.38 26.38
N CYS A 112 -6.56 14.39 25.53
CA CYS A 112 -5.50 13.46 25.82
C CYS A 112 -4.23 14.29 25.94
N SER A 113 -3.72 14.43 27.15
CA SER A 113 -2.32 14.83 27.34
C SER A 113 -1.47 13.89 26.48
N PRO A 114 -0.46 14.40 25.75
CA PRO A 114 0.40 13.53 24.95
C PRO A 114 0.97 12.45 25.85
N MET A 115 0.67 11.20 25.51
CA MET A 115 1.20 10.03 26.19
C MET A 115 2.70 10.01 25.87
N ARG A 116 3.52 10.54 26.79
CA ARG A 116 4.98 10.37 26.71
C ARG A 116 5.26 8.90 26.96
N THR A 117 6.00 8.26 26.05
CA THR A 117 6.61 6.98 26.38
C THR A 117 7.54 7.17 27.60
N PRO A 118 7.72 6.16 28.47
CA PRO A 118 8.64 6.24 29.61
C PRO A 118 10.07 6.62 29.22
N SER A 119 10.44 6.46 27.95
CA SER A 119 11.78 6.72 27.41
C SER A 119 12.00 8.16 26.91
N GLY A 120 10.97 9.02 26.87
CA GLY A 120 11.10 10.41 26.42
C GLY A 120 11.56 10.59 24.96
N ARG A 121 11.58 9.52 24.15
CA ARG A 121 11.95 9.57 22.73
C ARG A 121 10.82 10.16 21.89
N LEU A 122 11.20 10.86 20.81
CA LEU A 122 10.30 11.63 19.95
C LEU A 122 9.01 10.85 19.61
N CYS A 123 7.86 11.45 19.95
CA CYS A 123 6.56 11.11 19.39
C CYS A 123 6.51 11.56 17.92
N GLY A 124 7.31 10.94 17.07
CA GLY A 124 7.23 11.02 15.63
C GLY A 124 7.23 9.59 15.11
N ARG A 125 6.04 9.01 14.87
CA ARG A 125 5.99 7.76 14.11
C ARG A 125 6.56 8.09 12.73
N PRO A 126 7.69 7.49 12.31
CA PRO A 126 8.16 7.71 10.96
C PRO A 126 7.04 7.25 10.03
N SER A 127 6.59 8.16 9.17
CA SER A 127 5.67 7.75 8.11
C SER A 127 6.46 6.83 7.19
N PRO A 128 6.01 5.58 6.98
CA PRO A 128 6.78 4.65 6.17
C PRO A 128 6.87 5.19 4.75
N THR A 129 8.08 5.55 4.33
CA THR A 129 8.39 5.83 2.92
C THR A 129 8.08 4.62 2.05
N SER A 130 8.25 3.42 2.63
CA SER A 130 7.90 2.15 2.01
C SER A 130 6.84 1.38 2.79
N PRO A 131 5.71 0.99 2.17
CA PRO A 131 4.76 0.07 2.79
C PRO A 131 5.22 -1.38 2.65
N THR A 132 4.82 -2.24 3.60
CA THR A 132 5.05 -3.69 3.51
C THR A 132 4.25 -4.32 2.36
N VAL A 133 3.04 -3.82 2.08
CA VAL A 133 2.23 -4.25 0.93
C VAL A 133 2.49 -3.29 -0.22
N MET A 134 3.12 -3.79 -1.29
CA MET A 134 3.62 -2.97 -2.39
C MET A 134 2.53 -2.52 -3.35
N PHE A 135 1.58 -3.42 -3.64
CA PHE A 135 0.47 -3.17 -4.54
C PHE A 135 -0.76 -3.96 -4.10
N MET A 136 -1.91 -3.61 -4.66
CA MET A 136 -3.10 -4.46 -4.62
C MET A 136 -3.81 -4.43 -5.97
N ALA A 137 -4.32 -5.57 -6.41
CA ALA A 137 -5.10 -5.69 -7.63
C ALA A 137 -6.56 -5.24 -7.41
N ARG A 138 -7.16 -4.77 -8.50
CA ARG A 138 -8.57 -4.46 -8.69
C ARG A 138 -9.02 -4.98 -10.05
N VAL A 139 -10.32 -5.11 -10.25
CA VAL A 139 -10.96 -5.38 -11.53
C VAL A 139 -11.93 -4.26 -11.86
N VAL A 140 -11.86 -3.77 -13.09
CA VAL A 140 -12.75 -2.74 -13.62
C VAL A 140 -14.11 -3.38 -13.90
N THR A 141 -15.18 -2.85 -13.32
CA THR A 141 -16.54 -3.44 -13.41
C THR A 141 -17.32 -2.98 -14.64
N LYS A 142 -16.95 -1.82 -15.19
CA LYS A 142 -17.58 -1.18 -16.36
C LYS A 142 -16.53 -0.35 -17.09
N ASP A 143 -16.72 -0.13 -18.38
CA ASP A 143 -15.86 0.75 -19.16
C ASP A 143 -15.78 2.14 -18.48
N THR A 144 -14.56 2.65 -18.36
CA THR A 144 -14.29 3.92 -17.69
C THR A 144 -13.04 4.57 -18.26
N VAL A 145 -12.74 5.78 -17.80
CA VAL A 145 -11.53 6.52 -18.17
C VAL A 145 -10.82 6.94 -16.90
N LEU A 146 -9.50 6.76 -16.86
CA LEU A 146 -8.62 7.24 -15.81
C LEU A 146 -7.52 8.12 -16.42
N GLY A 147 -7.56 9.42 -16.13
CA GLY A 147 -6.76 10.39 -16.87
C GLY A 147 -7.16 10.40 -18.35
N ASP A 148 -6.20 10.14 -19.23
CA ASP A 148 -6.41 10.02 -20.67
C ASP A 148 -6.48 8.56 -21.15
N VAL A 149 -6.50 7.59 -20.23
CA VAL A 149 -6.47 6.15 -20.52
C VAL A 149 -7.86 5.55 -20.38
N ALA A 150 -8.35 4.93 -21.46
CA ALA A 150 -9.58 4.13 -21.43
C ALA A 150 -9.31 2.75 -20.82
N LEU A 151 -10.14 2.37 -19.85
CA LEU A 151 -10.10 1.10 -19.15
C LEU A 151 -11.37 0.31 -19.52
N ALA A 152 -11.22 -0.93 -19.97
CA ALA A 152 -12.35 -1.77 -20.34
C ALA A 152 -12.90 -2.54 -19.13
N ALA A 153 -14.19 -2.85 -19.14
CA ALA A 153 -14.77 -3.78 -18.17
C ALA A 153 -14.04 -5.14 -18.19
N GLY A 154 -13.68 -5.64 -17.01
CA GLY A 154 -12.88 -6.85 -16.83
C GLY A 154 -11.37 -6.61 -16.78
N ASP A 155 -10.88 -5.42 -17.15
CA ASP A 155 -9.46 -5.12 -17.02
C ASP A 155 -9.00 -5.19 -15.56
N ARG A 156 -7.79 -5.74 -15.37
CA ARG A 156 -7.12 -5.75 -14.07
C ARG A 156 -6.34 -4.45 -13.88
N VAL A 157 -6.29 -3.97 -12.66
CA VAL A 157 -5.58 -2.74 -12.28
C VAL A 157 -4.77 -3.01 -11.01
N LEU A 158 -3.47 -2.76 -11.03
CA LEU A 158 -2.60 -2.77 -9.86
C LEU A 158 -2.45 -1.34 -9.35
N VAL A 159 -2.89 -1.11 -8.12
CA VAL A 159 -2.60 0.14 -7.42
C VAL A 159 -1.29 0.00 -6.63
N HIS A 160 -0.24 0.72 -7.02
CA HIS A 160 1.08 0.63 -6.40
C HIS A 160 1.20 1.52 -5.15
N LEU A 161 0.74 1.01 -4.00
CA LEU A 161 0.81 1.70 -2.70
C LEU A 161 2.23 2.20 -2.37
N ALA A 162 3.26 1.44 -2.78
CA ALA A 162 4.64 1.83 -2.58
C ALA A 162 5.07 3.01 -3.45
N SER A 163 4.53 3.13 -4.67
CA SER A 163 4.75 4.29 -5.53
C SER A 163 3.99 5.51 -4.99
N ALA A 164 2.75 5.33 -4.53
CA ALA A 164 1.95 6.40 -3.91
C ALA A 164 2.69 7.07 -2.74
N ASN A 165 3.32 6.30 -1.85
CA ASN A 165 4.07 6.85 -0.71
C ASN A 165 5.35 7.58 -1.12
N ARG A 166 5.78 7.42 -2.37
CA ARG A 166 6.98 8.04 -2.94
C ARG A 166 6.69 9.09 -4.00
N ASP A 167 5.43 9.39 -4.26
CA ASP A 167 5.05 10.41 -5.22
C ASP A 167 5.46 11.81 -4.74
N SER A 168 6.38 12.44 -5.47
CA SER A 168 6.91 13.77 -5.16
C SER A 168 5.88 14.89 -5.36
N ALA A 169 4.82 14.65 -6.14
CA ALA A 169 3.70 15.58 -6.24
C ALA A 169 2.89 15.63 -4.93
N LYS A 170 2.96 14.57 -4.10
CA LYS A 170 2.22 14.48 -2.83
C LYS A 170 3.10 14.70 -1.60
N PHE A 171 4.31 14.15 -1.60
CA PHE A 171 5.20 14.15 -0.44
C PHE A 171 6.53 14.81 -0.79
N GLU A 172 6.94 15.81 0.01
CA GLU A 172 8.28 16.37 -0.05
C GLU A 172 9.31 15.32 0.35
N ASP A 173 10.43 15.25 -0.36
CA ASP A 173 11.54 14.34 -0.07
C ASP A 173 11.07 12.88 0.15
N PRO A 174 10.38 12.26 -0.83
CA PRO A 174 9.69 10.99 -0.66
C PRO A 174 10.60 9.79 -0.38
N ASN A 175 11.86 9.87 -0.82
CA ASN A 175 12.80 8.76 -0.79
C ASN A 175 13.63 8.71 0.50
N HIS A 176 13.53 9.71 1.36
CA HIS A 176 14.26 9.78 2.61
C HIS A 176 13.38 9.45 3.81
N LEU A 177 13.88 8.56 4.67
CA LEU A 177 13.24 8.25 5.96
C LEU A 177 13.47 9.41 6.93
N ARG A 178 12.38 10.07 7.33
CA ARG A 178 12.38 11.26 8.18
C ARG A 178 11.65 10.97 9.49
N PHE A 179 12.38 10.94 10.60
CA PHE A 179 11.82 10.72 11.95
C PHE A 179 11.26 12.00 12.57
N ASP A 180 11.70 13.15 12.07
CA ASP A 180 11.33 14.49 12.50
C ASP A 180 10.04 15.00 11.83
N LEU A 181 9.50 14.25 10.87
CA LEU A 181 8.36 14.65 10.06
C LEU A 181 7.19 13.66 10.22
N HIS A 182 6.03 14.18 10.57
CA HIS A 182 4.78 13.42 10.53
C HIS A 182 4.06 13.62 9.20
N ARG A 183 4.00 12.58 8.34
CA ARG A 183 3.27 12.63 7.06
C ARG A 183 1.91 11.94 7.20
N GLY A 184 0.84 12.73 7.16
CA GLY A 184 -0.53 12.22 7.06
C GLY A 184 -0.87 11.74 5.64
N GLY A 185 -1.84 10.84 5.53
CA GLY A 185 -2.41 10.44 4.24
C GLY A 185 -1.58 9.45 3.41
N HIS A 186 -0.57 8.80 3.99
CA HIS A 186 0.16 7.72 3.33
C HIS A 186 -0.74 6.49 3.07
N ALA A 187 -0.42 5.75 2.01
CA ALA A 187 -1.14 4.57 1.54
C ALA A 187 -0.67 3.25 2.19
N GLY A 188 0.21 3.31 3.21
CA GLY A 188 0.85 2.11 3.76
C GLY A 188 -0.06 1.14 4.52
N PHE A 189 -1.26 1.58 4.90
CA PHE A 189 -2.31 0.73 5.44
C PHE A 189 -3.47 0.54 4.45
N GLY A 190 -3.21 0.71 3.15
CA GLY A 190 -4.24 0.73 2.12
C GLY A 190 -5.10 2.00 2.17
N LEU A 191 -6.02 2.10 1.21
CA LEU A 191 -6.86 3.28 0.97
C LEU A 191 -8.33 2.86 0.80
N GLY A 192 -9.23 3.81 1.04
CA GLY A 192 -10.67 3.62 0.82
C GLY A 192 -11.32 2.62 1.79
N ILE A 193 -12.34 1.93 1.32
CA ILE A 193 -13.13 0.96 2.10
C ILE A 193 -12.35 -0.31 2.47
N HIS A 194 -11.24 -0.59 1.77
CA HIS A 194 -10.33 -1.71 2.03
C HIS A 194 -9.10 -1.29 2.83
N ARG A 195 -9.17 -0.16 3.54
CA ARG A 195 -8.13 0.24 4.49
C ARG A 195 -7.95 -0.85 5.55
N CYS A 196 -6.70 -1.18 5.83
CA CYS A 196 -6.31 -2.25 6.73
C CYS A 196 -7.00 -2.14 8.09
N VAL A 197 -7.70 -3.21 8.47
CA VAL A 197 -8.35 -3.33 9.79
C VAL A 197 -7.31 -3.23 10.93
N GLY A 198 -6.09 -3.69 10.69
CA GLY A 198 -4.97 -3.63 11.63
C GLY A 198 -4.31 -2.26 11.75
N SER A 199 -4.76 -1.24 11.02
CA SER A 199 -4.14 0.11 11.00
C SER A 199 -4.11 0.83 12.36
N ASN A 200 -4.93 0.41 13.33
CA ASN A 200 -4.89 0.93 14.69
C ASN A 200 -4.02 0.07 15.61
N LEU A 201 -3.90 -1.24 15.34
CA LEU A 201 -3.17 -2.19 16.18
C LEU A 201 -1.69 -2.29 15.79
N ALA A 202 -1.38 -2.43 14.50
CA ALA A 202 -0.03 -2.64 14.01
C ALA A 202 0.95 -1.54 14.46
N PRO A 203 0.61 -0.24 14.44
CA PRO A 203 1.51 0.77 14.95
C PRO A 203 1.83 0.63 16.44
N VAL A 204 0.85 0.21 17.27
CA VAL A 204 1.07 -0.03 18.71
C VAL A 204 2.01 -1.22 18.90
N GLN A 205 1.83 -2.30 18.13
CA GLN A 205 2.71 -3.47 18.19
C GLN A 205 4.14 -3.12 17.78
N ILE A 206 4.31 -2.34 16.71
CA ILE A 206 5.62 -1.89 16.22
C ILE A 206 6.31 -1.01 17.26
N GLU A 207 5.57 -0.08 17.87
CA GLU A 207 6.08 0.82 18.91
C GLU A 207 6.58 0.04 20.14
N LEU A 208 5.77 -0.88 20.66
CA LEU A 208 6.16 -1.75 21.78
C LEU A 208 7.35 -2.65 21.42
N ALA A 209 7.37 -3.22 20.22
CA ALA A 209 8.47 -4.06 19.77
C ALA A 209 9.78 -3.26 19.70
N TRP A 210 9.76 -2.04 19.17
CA TRP A 210 10.93 -1.17 19.15
C TRP A 210 11.37 -0.75 20.55
N ASP A 211 10.44 -0.38 21.43
CA ASP A 211 10.77 0.00 22.81
C ASP A 211 11.45 -1.15 23.56
N GLU A 212 10.91 -2.37 23.48
CA GLU A 212 11.50 -3.55 24.13
C GLU A 212 12.85 -3.94 23.50
N LEU A 213 12.94 -3.89 22.17
CA LEU A 213 14.17 -4.24 21.45
C LEU A 213 15.32 -3.29 21.82
N LEU A 214 15.06 -1.98 21.77
CA LEU A 214 16.07 -0.94 22.00
C LEU A 214 16.47 -0.77 23.46
N GLN A 215 15.69 -1.32 24.41
CA GLN A 215 16.10 -1.42 25.81
C GLN A 215 17.16 -2.50 26.05
N ARG A 216 17.30 -3.46 25.13
CA ARG A 216 18.17 -4.65 25.32
C ARG A 216 19.27 -4.78 24.30
N MET A 217 19.11 -4.16 23.13
CA MET A 217 19.98 -4.35 21.97
C MET A 217 20.25 -3.00 21.29
N THR A 218 21.50 -2.78 20.90
CA THR A 218 21.97 -1.57 20.20
C THR A 218 22.95 -1.95 19.08
N ALA A 219 23.42 -0.94 18.35
CA ALA A 219 24.48 -1.07 17.34
C ALA A 219 24.24 -2.22 16.34
N PHE A 220 23.02 -2.30 15.79
CA PHE A 220 22.68 -3.27 14.76
C PHE A 220 23.53 -3.07 13.52
N ARG A 221 24.13 -4.15 13.01
CA ARG A 221 24.95 -4.15 11.79
C ARG A 221 24.60 -5.38 10.95
N LEU A 222 24.74 -5.27 9.63
CA LEU A 222 24.77 -6.48 8.80
C LEU A 222 26.04 -7.28 9.14
N VAL A 223 25.92 -8.60 9.11
CA VAL A 223 27.12 -9.45 9.16
C VAL A 223 28.02 -9.09 7.96
N PRO A 224 29.35 -8.93 8.14
CA PRO A 224 30.23 -8.59 7.02
C PRO A 224 30.11 -9.59 5.86
N GLY A 225 29.89 -9.08 4.65
CA GLY A 225 29.69 -9.90 3.45
C GLY A 225 28.33 -10.61 3.37
N ALA A 226 27.38 -10.31 4.27
CA ALA A 226 26.03 -10.84 4.17
C ALA A 226 25.24 -10.14 3.05
N GLU A 227 24.70 -10.94 2.16
CA GLU A 227 23.68 -10.53 1.20
C GLU A 227 22.31 -10.52 1.88
N ILE A 228 21.46 -9.56 1.52
CA ILE A 228 20.07 -9.51 1.96
C ILE A 228 19.20 -10.13 0.88
N GLU A 229 18.46 -11.15 1.26
CA GLU A 229 17.54 -11.87 0.37
C GLU A 229 16.13 -11.30 0.57
N TYR A 230 15.49 -10.84 -0.51
CA TYR A 230 14.13 -10.30 -0.48
C TYR A 230 13.19 -11.19 -1.28
N ALA A 231 11.95 -11.29 -0.79
CA ALA A 231 10.86 -11.92 -1.53
C ALA A 231 10.41 -11.02 -2.69
N THR A 232 9.95 -11.63 -3.78
CA THR A 232 9.18 -10.93 -4.81
C THR A 232 7.68 -11.01 -4.55
N GLY A 233 6.91 -10.19 -5.29
CA GLY A 233 5.47 -10.16 -5.20
C GLY A 233 4.93 -9.06 -4.29
N GLN A 234 3.81 -9.35 -3.64
CA GLN A 234 2.97 -8.32 -3.00
C GLN A 234 3.54 -7.81 -1.67
N VAL A 235 4.19 -8.69 -0.90
CA VAL A 235 4.75 -8.36 0.40
C VAL A 235 6.25 -8.13 0.25
N HIS A 236 6.71 -6.95 0.63
CA HIS A 236 8.12 -6.58 0.58
C HIS A 236 8.74 -6.59 1.98
N GLY A 237 9.85 -7.28 2.08
CA GLY A 237 10.68 -7.39 3.27
C GLY A 237 11.78 -8.44 3.02
N PRO A 238 12.87 -8.39 3.80
CA PRO A 238 13.90 -9.41 3.71
C PRO A 238 13.34 -10.76 4.18
N GLU A 239 13.51 -11.80 3.38
CA GLU A 239 13.34 -13.19 3.81
C GLU A 239 14.45 -13.58 4.77
N ARG A 240 15.66 -13.09 4.48
CA ARG A 240 16.85 -13.31 5.29
C ARG A 240 17.71 -12.06 5.34
N MET A 241 17.98 -11.59 6.57
CA MET A 241 18.87 -10.46 6.84
C MET A 241 19.76 -10.81 8.04
N PRO A 242 20.93 -11.42 7.81
CA PRO A 242 21.86 -11.75 8.89
C PRO A 242 22.42 -10.46 9.52
N ILE A 243 22.16 -10.27 10.81
CA ILE A 243 22.61 -9.10 11.56
C ILE A 243 23.41 -9.49 12.82
N THR A 244 24.30 -8.60 13.23
CA THR A 244 24.89 -8.57 14.57
C THR A 244 24.35 -7.37 15.33
N PHE A 245 24.44 -7.42 16.66
CA PHE A 245 24.03 -6.35 17.56
C PHE A 245 24.84 -6.44 18.85
N GLU A 246 24.89 -5.34 19.59
CA GLU A 246 25.45 -5.28 20.93
C GLU A 246 24.31 -5.43 21.95
N ARG A 247 24.52 -6.24 22.98
CA ARG A 247 23.55 -6.39 24.07
C ARG A 247 23.81 -5.31 25.12
N LEU A 248 22.77 -4.56 25.48
CA LEU A 248 22.81 -3.64 26.62
C LEU A 248 22.76 -4.46 27.90
N THR A 249 23.75 -4.25 28.78
CA THR A 249 23.84 -4.85 30.11
C THR A 249 22.93 -4.16 31.11
#